data_AF-A0A4R1JNG1-F1
#
_entry.id   AF-A0A4R1JNG1-F1
#
_cell.length_a   1.000
_cell.length_b   1.000
_cell.length_c   1.000
_cell.angle_alpha   90.00
_cell.angle_beta   90.00
_cell.angle_gamma   90.00
#
_symmetry.space_group_name_H-M   'P 1'
#
loop_
_entity.id
_entity.type
_entity.pdbx_description
1 polymer ?
#
loop_
_entity_poly.entity_id
_entity_poly.type
_entity_poly.pdbx_seq_one_letter_code
_entity_poly.pdbx_strand_id
1 'polypeptide(L)'
;MKNLSYILATMILIITGCQPKKLDEKLATALILEKNHYPTIVDHDIFCGDPTHAYTIFKSGLVEKGFVKVLQTKKFGDTTAFVSFTPAARPYLLPTPAADKKHKIQRVKVADEEFGAIVAIRIMSSGNKAIVEYTTIRKKNVFAAAIKNGLKDTLIHEVYFILADEGWRLLDKKSEIEFLSF
;
A
#
# COMPACT_ATOMS: atom_id res chain seq x y z
N MET A 1 3.80 77.72 23.80
CA MET A 1 5.04 77.07 23.30
C MET A 1 5.12 75.66 23.85
N LYS A 2 5.45 74.71 22.98
CA LYS A 2 6.08 73.39 23.24
C LYS A 2 5.19 72.33 23.90
N ASN A 3 4.68 71.34 23.15
CA ASN A 3 5.29 70.04 22.80
C ASN A 3 4.28 68.99 23.35
N LEU A 4 3.90 67.87 22.73
CA LEU A 4 4.66 66.92 21.94
C LEU A 4 3.63 66.02 21.22
N SER A 5 3.91 65.71 19.96
CA SER A 5 3.08 64.88 19.08
C SER A 5 3.55 63.42 19.10
N TYR A 6 2.67 62.53 18.61
CA TYR A 6 2.89 61.10 18.29
C TYR A 6 3.04 60.16 19.51
N ILE A 7 2.38 59.00 19.59
CA ILE A 7 2.51 57.86 18.68
C ILE A 7 1.21 57.04 18.67
N LEU A 8 0.54 57.04 17.52
CA LEU A 8 -0.46 56.07 17.12
C LEU A 8 0.32 54.89 16.50
N ALA A 9 0.68 53.90 17.31
CA ALA A 9 1.30 52.66 16.82
C ALA A 9 0.18 51.68 16.42
N THR A 10 -0.24 51.78 15.17
CA THR A 10 -1.04 50.78 14.47
C THR A 10 -0.28 49.46 14.47
N MET A 11 -0.78 48.51 15.26
CA MET A 11 -0.36 47.11 15.24
C MET A 11 -0.84 46.48 13.93
N ILE A 12 0.02 46.52 12.91
CA ILE A 12 -0.23 45.84 11.64
C ILE A 12 0.00 44.36 11.91
N LEU A 13 -1.08 43.64 12.23
CA LEU A 13 -1.09 42.18 12.13
C LEU A 13 -0.78 41.84 10.68
N ILE A 14 0.44 41.36 10.41
CA ILE A 14 0.77 40.74 9.15
C ILE A 14 0.02 39.40 9.16
N ILE A 15 -1.23 39.43 8.70
CA ILE A 15 -1.93 38.23 8.26
C ILE A 15 -1.18 37.82 7.00
N THR A 16 -0.08 37.07 7.16
CA THR A 16 0.42 36.26 6.05
C THR A 16 -0.69 35.26 5.77
N GLY A 17 -1.63 35.64 4.91
CA GLY A 17 -2.56 34.71 4.31
C GLY A 17 -1.70 33.67 3.62
N CYS A 18 -1.48 32.56 4.32
CA CYS A 18 -0.81 31.40 3.78
C CYS A 18 -1.71 30.95 2.64
N GLN A 19 -1.41 31.38 1.41
CA GLN A 19 -2.13 30.88 0.25
C GLN A 19 -2.08 29.35 0.34
N PRO A 20 -3.23 28.66 0.20
CA PRO A 20 -3.24 27.22 0.30
C PRO A 20 -2.18 26.68 -0.66
N LYS A 21 -1.20 25.94 -0.11
CA LYS A 21 -0.08 25.42 -0.90
C LYS A 21 -0.67 24.72 -2.12
N LYS A 22 -0.19 25.09 -3.31
CA LYS A 22 -0.57 24.41 -4.55
C LYS A 22 -0.32 22.92 -4.38
N LEU A 23 -1.26 22.08 -4.82
CA LEU A 23 -1.05 20.64 -4.85
C LEU A 23 -0.03 20.33 -5.95
N ASP A 24 1.24 20.27 -5.55
CA ASP A 24 2.35 19.86 -6.38
C ASP A 24 2.74 18.40 -6.08
N GLU A 25 3.67 17.87 -6.87
CA GLU A 25 4.16 16.50 -6.74
C GLU A 25 4.74 16.21 -5.35
N LYS A 26 5.44 17.18 -4.75
CA LYS A 26 6.07 17.02 -3.44
C LYS A 26 5.02 16.89 -2.34
N LEU A 27 4.01 17.76 -2.34
CA LEU A 27 2.93 17.72 -1.36
C LEU A 27 2.05 16.48 -1.56
N ALA A 28 1.69 16.14 -2.80
CA ALA A 28 0.91 14.94 -3.09
C ALA A 28 1.63 13.67 -2.63
N THR A 29 2.93 13.56 -2.91
CA THR A 29 3.76 12.44 -2.46
C THR A 29 3.79 12.32 -0.94
N ALA A 30 4.01 13.43 -0.23
CA ALA A 30 4.06 13.43 1.23
C ALA A 30 2.74 12.93 1.85
N LEU A 31 1.60 13.43 1.35
CA LEU A 31 0.28 13.04 1.83
C LEU A 31 -0.07 11.58 1.51
N ILE A 32 0.35 11.08 0.34
CA ILE A 32 0.17 9.66 -0.04
C ILE A 32 1.01 8.75 0.86
N LEU A 33 2.28 9.09 1.09
CA LEU A 33 3.17 8.31 1.95
C LEU A 33 2.67 8.26 3.40
N GLU A 34 2.24 9.41 3.94
CA GLU A 34 1.69 9.52 5.28
C GLU A 34 0.43 8.66 5.45
N LYS A 35 -0.50 8.73 4.48
CA LYS A 35 -1.76 8.00 4.57
C LYS A 35 -1.60 6.48 4.37
N ASN A 36 -0.80 6.08 3.39
CA ASN A 36 -0.73 4.68 2.95
C ASN A 36 0.39 3.88 3.61
N HIS A 37 1.25 4.52 4.42
CA HIS A 37 2.29 3.86 5.21
C HIS A 37 3.24 2.99 4.38
N TYR A 38 3.67 3.49 3.21
CA TYR A 38 4.66 2.79 2.39
C TYR A 38 6.05 2.76 3.07
N PRO A 39 6.85 1.69 2.88
CA PRO A 39 6.53 0.47 2.13
C PRO A 39 5.50 -0.42 2.83
N THR A 40 4.67 -1.10 2.05
CA THR A 40 3.69 -2.07 2.57
C THR A 40 4.07 -3.49 2.15
N ILE A 41 3.70 -4.47 2.99
CA ILE A 41 3.94 -5.88 2.70
C ILE A 41 2.86 -6.37 1.73
N VAL A 42 3.29 -6.99 0.62
CA VAL A 42 2.40 -7.79 -0.21
C VAL A 42 2.52 -9.24 0.25
N ASP A 43 1.40 -9.82 0.65
CA ASP A 43 1.32 -11.19 1.12
C ASP A 43 0.56 -12.12 0.15
N HIS A 44 0.70 -13.41 0.38
CA HIS A 44 -0.04 -14.45 -0.30
C HIS A 44 -0.30 -15.63 0.64
N ASP A 45 -1.50 -16.19 0.56
CA ASP A 45 -1.88 -17.36 1.33
C ASP A 45 -1.54 -18.64 0.59
N ILE A 46 -0.71 -19.48 1.22
CA ILE A 46 -0.40 -20.83 0.75
C ILE A 46 -1.33 -21.81 1.48
N PHE A 47 -2.19 -22.48 0.72
CA PHE A 47 -3.14 -23.47 1.22
C PHE A 47 -2.45 -24.83 1.29
N CYS A 48 -1.67 -25.06 2.35
CA CYS A 48 -0.82 -26.24 2.48
C CYS A 48 -1.61 -27.56 2.50
N GLY A 49 -2.90 -27.52 2.82
CA GLY A 49 -3.80 -28.68 2.81
C GLY A 49 -4.40 -29.03 1.44
N ASP A 50 -4.33 -28.13 0.46
CA ASP A 50 -4.94 -28.30 -0.86
C ASP A 50 -3.95 -28.97 -1.85
N PRO A 51 -4.28 -30.13 -2.43
CA PRO A 51 -3.42 -30.80 -3.40
C PRO A 51 -3.21 -30.00 -4.70
N THR A 52 -4.21 -29.22 -5.13
CA THR A 52 -4.11 -28.39 -6.35
C THR A 52 -3.13 -27.24 -6.12
N HIS A 53 -3.21 -26.60 -4.95
CA HIS A 53 -2.25 -25.58 -4.56
C HIS A 53 -0.86 -26.19 -4.36
N ALA A 54 -0.75 -27.35 -3.72
CA ALA A 54 0.54 -28.03 -3.55
C ALA A 54 1.23 -28.34 -4.88
N TYR A 55 0.47 -28.71 -5.91
CA TYR A 55 1.01 -28.88 -7.27
C TYR A 55 1.52 -27.55 -7.86
N THR A 56 0.80 -26.45 -7.63
CA THR A 56 1.26 -25.10 -8.05
C THR A 56 2.58 -24.73 -7.36
N ILE A 57 2.69 -24.98 -6.05
CA ILE A 57 3.94 -24.78 -5.29
C ILE A 57 5.06 -25.67 -5.80
N PHE A 58 4.79 -26.94 -6.11
CA PHE A 58 5.77 -27.84 -6.72
C PHE A 58 6.31 -27.28 -8.04
N LYS A 59 5.45 -26.69 -8.88
CA LYS A 59 5.84 -26.09 -10.16
C LYS A 59 6.51 -24.72 -10.05
N SER A 60 6.51 -24.09 -8.88
CA SER A 60 7.03 -22.72 -8.68
C SER A 60 8.56 -22.61 -8.61
N GLY A 61 9.29 -23.73 -8.50
CA GLY A 61 10.74 -23.73 -8.27
C GLY A 61 11.13 -23.60 -6.79
N LEU A 62 10.18 -23.48 -5.87
CA LEU A 62 10.45 -23.32 -4.43
C LEU A 62 10.99 -24.59 -3.77
N VAL A 63 10.71 -25.77 -4.34
CA VAL A 63 11.22 -27.06 -3.84
C VAL A 63 12.70 -27.17 -4.17
N GLU A 64 13.07 -26.89 -5.42
CA GLU A 64 14.43 -26.93 -5.96
C GLU A 64 15.33 -25.92 -5.25
N LYS A 65 14.78 -24.75 -4.91
CA LYS A 65 15.46 -23.72 -4.13
C LYS A 65 15.53 -24.02 -2.63
N GLY A 66 14.94 -25.13 -2.17
CA GLY A 66 15.02 -25.59 -0.78
C GLY A 66 14.15 -24.83 0.22
N PHE A 67 13.15 -24.06 -0.23
CA PHE A 67 12.26 -23.28 0.65
C PHE A 67 11.07 -24.10 1.17
N VAL A 68 10.61 -25.07 0.39
CA VAL A 68 9.45 -25.90 0.73
C VAL A 68 9.70 -27.37 0.38
N LYS A 69 8.96 -28.25 1.04
CA LYS A 69 8.82 -29.66 0.66
C LYS A 69 7.36 -29.93 0.31
N VAL A 70 7.15 -30.69 -0.75
CA VAL A 70 5.81 -31.11 -1.20
C VAL A 70 5.68 -32.62 -1.05
N LEU A 71 4.70 -33.05 -0.28
CA LEU A 71 4.29 -34.45 -0.19
C LEU A 71 3.42 -34.79 -1.41
N GLN A 72 3.79 -35.81 -2.17
CA GLN A 72 3.10 -36.17 -3.41
C GLN A 72 1.88 -37.09 -3.20
N THR A 73 1.92 -37.94 -2.17
CA THR A 73 0.87 -38.93 -1.91
C THR A 73 0.54 -39.00 -0.42
N LYS A 74 -0.71 -39.39 -0.12
CA LYS A 74 -1.21 -39.58 1.24
C LYS A 74 -2.03 -40.85 1.32
N LYS A 75 -2.01 -41.47 2.51
CA LYS A 75 -2.94 -42.56 2.83
C LYS A 75 -4.30 -41.98 3.18
N PHE A 76 -5.35 -42.79 3.00
CA PHE A 76 -6.69 -42.41 3.46
C PHE A 76 -6.67 -42.10 4.96
N GLY A 77 -7.27 -40.97 5.36
CA GLY A 77 -7.27 -40.48 6.74
C GLY A 77 -6.02 -39.68 7.17
N ASP A 78 -4.99 -39.56 6.33
CA ASP A 78 -3.80 -38.76 6.65
C ASP A 78 -4.11 -37.26 6.58
N THR A 79 -4.04 -36.60 7.73
CA THR A 79 -4.29 -35.17 7.90
C THR A 79 -3.01 -34.34 7.83
N THR A 80 -1.89 -34.86 7.35
CA THR A 80 -0.66 -34.08 7.14
C THR A 80 -0.91 -32.98 6.10
N ALA A 81 -0.14 -31.89 6.12
CA ALA A 81 -0.16 -30.90 5.04
C ALA A 81 0.57 -31.45 3.80
N PHE A 82 0.15 -31.06 2.59
CA PHE A 82 0.92 -31.36 1.37
C PHE A 82 2.16 -30.49 1.27
N VAL A 83 2.09 -29.22 1.69
CA VAL A 83 3.23 -28.29 1.68
C VAL A 83 3.77 -28.12 3.09
N SER A 84 5.09 -28.17 3.25
CA SER A 84 5.79 -27.83 4.49
C SER A 84 6.97 -26.91 4.22
N PHE A 85 7.24 -25.97 5.12
CA PHE A 85 8.27 -24.96 4.97
C PHE A 85 9.57 -25.42 5.62
N THR A 86 10.69 -25.15 4.97
CA THR A 86 12.03 -25.42 5.53
C THR A 86 12.48 -24.23 6.40
N PRO A 87 13.58 -24.36 7.18
CA PRO A 87 14.14 -23.23 7.90
C PRO A 87 14.51 -22.04 7.00
N ALA A 88 14.87 -22.28 5.73
CA ALA A 88 15.20 -21.22 4.78
C ALA A 88 14.02 -20.30 4.46
N ALA A 89 12.78 -20.78 4.61
CA ALA A 89 11.59 -19.98 4.35
C ALA A 89 11.21 -19.02 5.48
N ARG A 90 11.76 -19.21 6.70
CA ARG A 90 11.39 -18.44 7.90
C ARG A 90 11.36 -16.92 7.70
N PRO A 91 12.33 -16.28 7.00
CA PRO A 91 12.31 -14.83 6.79
C PRO A 91 11.09 -14.31 6.02
N TYR A 92 10.39 -15.19 5.30
CA TYR A 92 9.25 -14.84 4.46
C TYR A 92 7.91 -15.26 5.08
N LEU A 93 7.90 -16.03 6.17
CA LEU A 93 6.67 -16.47 6.80
C LEU A 93 6.06 -15.34 7.62
N LEU A 94 4.80 -15.05 7.37
CA LEU A 94 4.04 -14.06 8.12
C LEU A 94 3.19 -14.76 9.19
N PRO A 95 2.89 -14.05 10.30
CA PRO A 95 1.93 -14.54 11.28
C PRO A 95 0.61 -14.88 10.61
N THR A 96 0.12 -16.08 10.85
CA THR A 96 -1.16 -16.55 10.32
C THR A 96 -2.20 -16.63 11.46
N PRO A 97 -3.42 -16.11 11.29
CA PRO A 97 -4.49 -16.20 12.28
C PRO A 97 -4.78 -17.65 12.71
N ALA A 98 -5.28 -17.83 13.93
CA ALA A 98 -5.59 -19.18 14.45
C ALA A 98 -6.64 -19.93 13.60
N ALA A 99 -7.63 -19.19 13.06
CA ALA A 99 -8.62 -19.74 12.14
C ALA A 99 -7.96 -20.32 10.89
N ASP A 100 -7.07 -19.57 10.25
CA ASP A 100 -6.35 -19.96 9.05
C ASP A 100 -5.40 -21.15 9.30
N LYS A 101 -4.75 -21.19 10.47
CA LYS A 101 -3.91 -22.33 10.90
C LYS A 101 -4.70 -23.63 10.99
N LYS A 102 -5.96 -23.60 11.47
CA LYS A 102 -6.84 -24.78 11.50
C LYS A 102 -7.07 -25.37 10.11
N HIS A 103 -7.05 -24.53 9.09
CA HIS A 103 -7.20 -24.92 7.69
C HIS A 103 -5.85 -25.14 6.98
N LYS A 104 -4.74 -25.20 7.72
CA LYS A 104 -3.37 -25.38 7.20
C LYS A 104 -2.99 -24.31 6.18
N ILE A 105 -3.44 -23.08 6.40
CA ILE A 105 -3.03 -21.94 5.61
C ILE A 105 -1.76 -21.36 6.25
N GLN A 106 -0.80 -20.95 5.42
CA GLN A 106 0.37 -20.18 5.83
C GLN A 106 0.46 -18.94 4.96
N ARG A 107 0.44 -17.76 5.59
CA ARG A 107 0.66 -16.49 4.91
C ARG A 107 2.16 -16.26 4.69
N VAL A 108 2.55 -15.88 3.47
CA VAL A 108 3.94 -15.58 3.14
C VAL A 108 4.04 -14.19 2.54
N LYS A 109 5.13 -13.48 2.88
CA LYS A 109 5.52 -12.25 2.19
C LYS A 109 6.00 -12.62 0.79
N VAL A 110 5.47 -11.96 -0.23
CA VAL A 110 5.87 -12.16 -1.64
C VAL A 110 6.59 -10.95 -2.23
N ALA A 111 6.32 -9.75 -1.70
CA ALA A 111 7.00 -8.52 -2.11
C ALA A 111 6.90 -7.44 -1.01
N ASP A 112 7.75 -6.43 -1.12
CA ASP A 112 7.49 -5.10 -0.57
C ASP A 112 6.95 -4.21 -1.69
N GLU A 113 5.89 -3.46 -1.42
CA GLU A 113 5.35 -2.44 -2.31
C GLU A 113 5.77 -1.06 -1.82
N GLU A 114 6.48 -0.34 -2.67
CA GLU A 114 7.02 1.00 -2.41
C GLU A 114 6.33 2.03 -3.29
N PHE A 115 6.24 3.27 -2.81
CA PHE A 115 5.85 4.39 -3.64
C PHE A 115 6.84 4.56 -4.81
N GLY A 116 6.31 4.75 -6.01
CA GLY A 116 7.09 5.04 -7.21
C GLY A 116 7.17 6.54 -7.46
N ALA A 117 6.37 7.04 -8.42
CA ALA A 117 6.30 8.45 -8.77
C ALA A 117 4.84 8.90 -8.99
N ILE A 118 4.63 10.22 -8.93
CA ILE A 118 3.39 10.83 -9.43
C ILE A 118 3.41 10.78 -10.96
N VAL A 119 2.32 10.32 -11.54
CA VAL A 119 2.12 10.24 -13.00
C VAL A 119 1.40 11.49 -13.50
N ALA A 120 0.33 11.89 -12.81
CA ALA A 120 -0.46 13.04 -13.20
C ALA A 120 -1.17 13.67 -11.99
N ILE A 121 -1.35 14.98 -12.04
CA ILE A 121 -2.19 15.75 -11.12
C ILE A 121 -3.22 16.49 -11.96
N ARG A 122 -4.50 16.16 -11.77
CA ARG A 122 -5.64 16.80 -12.44
C ARG A 122 -6.45 17.57 -11.42
N ILE A 123 -6.25 18.89 -11.37
CA ILE A 123 -7.08 19.79 -10.55
C ILE A 123 -8.40 20.01 -11.30
N MET A 124 -9.53 19.81 -10.61
CA MET A 124 -10.86 20.00 -11.19
C MET A 124 -11.16 21.49 -11.37
N SER A 125 -12.18 21.81 -12.18
CA SER A 125 -12.60 23.19 -12.47
C SER A 125 -12.94 24.01 -11.21
N SER A 126 -13.40 23.35 -10.14
CA SER A 126 -13.68 23.99 -8.85
C SER A 126 -12.41 24.47 -8.11
N GLY A 127 -11.22 24.03 -8.52
CA GLY A 127 -9.94 24.39 -7.91
C GLY A 127 -9.68 23.78 -6.53
N ASN A 128 -10.72 23.30 -5.84
CA ASN A 128 -10.66 22.72 -4.50
C ASN A 128 -10.66 21.18 -4.48
N LYS A 129 -10.64 20.52 -5.64
CA LYS A 129 -10.58 19.07 -5.78
C LYS A 129 -9.52 18.69 -6.79
N ALA A 130 -8.86 17.56 -6.56
CA ALA A 130 -7.89 17.03 -7.51
C ALA A 130 -7.87 15.50 -7.52
N ILE A 131 -7.54 14.96 -8.69
CA ILE A 131 -7.27 13.55 -8.90
C ILE A 131 -5.77 13.41 -9.14
N VAL A 132 -5.12 12.52 -8.39
CA VAL A 132 -3.69 12.26 -8.53
C VAL A 132 -3.50 10.80 -8.91
N GLU A 133 -2.85 10.57 -10.04
CA GLU A 133 -2.39 9.26 -10.47
C GLU A 133 -0.95 9.07 -10.03
N TYR A 134 -0.62 7.93 -9.43
CA TYR A 134 0.73 7.60 -9.02
C TYR A 134 1.01 6.12 -9.21
N THR A 135 2.29 5.74 -9.24
CA THR A 135 2.70 4.34 -9.34
C THR A 135 3.19 3.81 -8.00
N THR A 136 3.09 2.49 -7.81
CA THR A 136 3.90 1.76 -6.83
C THR A 136 4.75 0.70 -7.52
N ILE A 137 5.86 0.34 -6.88
CA ILE A 137 6.82 -0.65 -7.37
C ILE A 137 6.90 -1.80 -6.36
N ARG A 138 6.81 -3.04 -6.85
CA ARG A 138 6.86 -4.26 -6.04
C ARG A 138 8.22 -4.92 -6.14
N LYS A 139 8.98 -4.90 -5.05
CA LYS A 139 10.22 -5.65 -4.88
C LYS A 139 9.90 -7.09 -4.49
N LYS A 140 9.74 -7.95 -5.51
CA LYS A 140 9.41 -9.37 -5.36
C LYS A 140 10.54 -10.15 -4.67
N ASN A 141 10.16 -11.13 -3.87
CA ASN A 141 11.08 -12.14 -3.34
C ASN A 141 10.82 -13.52 -3.99
N VAL A 142 11.52 -14.54 -3.49
CA VAL A 142 11.44 -15.91 -4.02
C VAL A 142 10.02 -16.51 -4.00
N PHE A 143 9.19 -16.15 -3.03
CA PHE A 143 7.81 -16.63 -2.89
C PHE A 143 6.82 -15.96 -3.86
N ALA A 144 7.20 -14.90 -4.57
CA ALA A 144 6.38 -14.38 -5.67
C ALA A 144 6.13 -15.44 -6.76
N ALA A 145 7.00 -16.46 -6.87
CA ALA A 145 6.82 -17.61 -7.76
C ALA A 145 5.61 -18.49 -7.40
N ALA A 146 5.08 -18.40 -6.18
CA ALA A 146 3.88 -19.11 -5.77
C ALA A 146 2.59 -18.52 -6.37
N ILE A 147 2.63 -17.26 -6.84
CA ILE A 147 1.46 -16.57 -7.37
C ILE A 147 1.21 -17.02 -8.81
N LYS A 148 0.05 -17.64 -9.03
CA LYS A 148 -0.41 -18.01 -10.37
C LYS A 148 -0.53 -16.75 -11.24
N ASN A 149 0.01 -16.83 -12.46
CA ASN A 149 0.12 -15.72 -13.42
C ASN A 149 1.10 -14.59 -13.01
N GLY A 150 1.85 -14.78 -11.93
CA GLY A 150 2.84 -13.82 -11.45
C GLY A 150 2.23 -12.58 -10.78
N LEU A 151 3.11 -11.77 -10.21
CA LEU A 151 2.78 -10.51 -9.59
C LEU A 151 3.22 -9.37 -10.53
N LYS A 152 2.40 -8.33 -10.73
CA LYS A 152 2.86 -7.14 -11.50
C LYS A 152 3.96 -6.40 -10.74
N ASP A 153 4.97 -5.90 -11.46
CA ASP A 153 6.07 -5.12 -10.87
C ASP A 153 5.66 -3.69 -10.55
N THR A 154 4.83 -3.10 -11.41
CA THR A 154 4.36 -1.72 -11.27
C THR A 154 2.84 -1.70 -11.28
N LEU A 155 2.26 -0.96 -10.34
CA LEU A 155 0.84 -0.66 -10.31
C LEU A 155 0.62 0.83 -10.51
N ILE A 156 -0.53 1.19 -11.09
CA ILE A 156 -1.01 2.57 -11.17
C ILE A 156 -2.22 2.67 -10.25
N HIS A 157 -2.23 3.70 -9.43
CA HIS A 157 -3.28 4.02 -8.48
C HIS A 157 -3.84 5.40 -8.79
N GLU A 158 -5.12 5.59 -8.47
CA GLU A 158 -5.78 6.88 -8.52
C GLU A 158 -6.25 7.22 -7.10
N VAL A 159 -5.89 8.41 -6.62
CA VAL A 159 -6.32 8.94 -5.32
C VAL A 159 -6.90 10.33 -5.48
N TYR A 160 -7.68 10.72 -4.48
CA TYR A 160 -8.56 11.87 -4.52
C TYR A 160 -8.19 12.85 -3.43
N PHE A 161 -8.10 14.12 -3.78
CA PHE A 161 -7.72 15.19 -2.89
C PHE A 161 -8.82 16.25 -2.82
N ILE A 162 -9.00 16.80 -1.62
CA ILE A 162 -9.82 17.99 -1.38
C ILE A 162 -9.01 19.07 -0.67
N LEU A 163 -9.23 20.33 -1.04
CA LEU A 163 -8.68 21.48 -0.36
C LEU A 163 -9.60 21.90 0.78
N ALA A 164 -9.16 21.69 2.02
CA ALA A 164 -9.80 22.19 3.23
C ALA A 164 -9.09 23.46 3.74
N ASP A 165 -9.63 24.09 4.79
CA ASP A 165 -9.08 25.31 5.39
C ASP A 165 -7.60 25.15 5.82
N GLU A 166 -7.21 23.96 6.27
CA GLU A 166 -5.85 23.63 6.69
C GLU A 166 -4.94 23.17 5.54
N GLY A 167 -5.47 23.04 4.32
CA GLY A 167 -4.75 22.59 3.14
C GLY A 167 -5.31 21.33 2.51
N TRP A 168 -4.55 20.77 1.57
CA TRP A 168 -4.94 19.56 0.83
C TRP A 168 -4.93 18.31 1.71
N ARG A 169 -5.95 17.46 1.54
CA ARG A 169 -6.10 16.19 2.25
C ARG A 169 -6.51 15.07 1.30
N LEU A 170 -6.07 13.85 1.59
CA LEU A 170 -6.48 12.64 0.86
C LEU A 170 -7.88 12.21 1.33
N LEU A 171 -8.75 11.86 0.39
CA LEU A 171 -10.06 11.27 0.66
C LEU A 171 -9.96 9.75 0.76
N ASP A 172 -10.79 9.15 1.61
CA ASP A 172 -10.80 7.70 1.81
C ASP A 172 -11.53 6.97 0.67
N LYS A 173 -12.49 7.64 0.01
CA LYS A 173 -13.31 7.05 -1.04
C LYS A 173 -13.56 8.01 -2.20
N LYS A 174 -13.60 7.45 -3.40
CA LYS A 174 -14.03 8.15 -4.64
C LYS A 174 -15.38 8.84 -4.49
N SER A 175 -16.34 8.18 -3.84
CA SER A 175 -17.71 8.67 -3.67
C SER A 175 -17.76 10.03 -2.96
N GLU A 176 -16.78 10.35 -2.12
CA GLU A 176 -16.73 11.64 -1.40
C GLU A 176 -16.50 12.83 -2.35
N ILE A 177 -15.97 12.59 -3.56
CA ILE A 177 -15.91 13.61 -4.61
C ILE A 177 -17.29 13.85 -5.24
N GLU A 178 -18.05 12.78 -5.51
CA GLU A 178 -19.34 12.80 -6.21
C GLU A 178 -20.49 13.34 -5.34
N PHE A 179 -20.46 13.08 -4.04
CA PHE A 179 -21.46 13.62 -3.10
C PHE A 179 -21.26 15.13 -2.81
N LEU A 180 -20.08 15.68 -3.06
CA LEU A 180 -19.76 17.10 -2.84
C LEU A 180 -19.82 17.93 -4.14
N SER A 181 -20.42 17.40 -5.21
CA SER A 181 -20.56 18.07 -6.52
C SER A 181 -21.99 18.52 -6.85
N PHE A 182 -22.88 18.58 -5.85
CA PHE A 182 -24.22 19.16 -5.96
C PHE A 182 -24.31 20.49 -5.21
#